data_AF-A0AAD6HXF2-F1
#
_entry.id   AF-A0AAD6HXF2-F1
#
_cell.length_a   1.000
_cell.length_b   1.000
_cell.length_c   1.000
_cell.angle_alpha   90.00
_cell.angle_beta   90.00
_cell.angle_gamma   90.00
#
_symmetry.space_group_name_H-M   'P 1'
#
loop_
_entity.id
_entity.type
_entity.pdbx_description
1 polymer ?
#
loop_
_entity_poly.entity_id
_entity_poly.type
_entity_poly.pdbx_seq_one_letter_code
_entity_poly.pdbx_strand_id
1 'polypeptide(L)'
;MVVIDALDKCECDKDIMIIIKLLLQTDCSTVVPLKFFITSRFKLPIHLRFKGVQDKFIKKILQHEAYGDLDQIYLPVLEQMVNGLKSTTQSNAISEFKLIVGSIITLVNPLGATPLVSLLDISTKKVNNRLQMLHSVLNIPINSTAPIRIFHKLFDFLIYPDPKDVNEFCVDEKATYMMLVDRCLMLLFYSGYLKQDICGLGAPGTSCTNVDQQMIN
;
A
#
# COMPACT_ATOMS: atom_id res chain seq x y z
N MET A 1 14.97 -2.76 -3.75
CA MET A 1 14.14 -1.99 -4.70
C MET A 1 15.03 -0.94 -5.32
N VAL A 2 15.10 -0.90 -6.64
CA VAL A 2 15.89 0.10 -7.39
C VAL A 2 14.91 1.06 -8.04
N VAL A 3 15.05 2.35 -7.75
CA VAL A 3 14.23 3.40 -8.39
C VAL A 3 15.06 4.01 -9.51
N ILE A 4 14.54 3.96 -10.73
CA ILE A 4 15.13 4.59 -11.91
C ILE A 4 14.26 5.80 -12.22
N ASP A 5 14.74 6.97 -11.79
CA ASP A 5 14.03 8.21 -12.03
C ASP A 5 14.38 8.82 -13.40
N ALA A 6 13.37 9.39 -14.04
CA ALA A 6 13.47 10.14 -15.28
C ALA A 6 14.20 9.39 -16.42
N LEU A 7 13.83 8.12 -16.69
CA LEU A 7 14.42 7.33 -17.79
C LEU A 7 14.30 8.03 -19.16
N ASP A 8 13.29 8.88 -19.35
CA ASP A 8 13.15 9.71 -20.55
C ASP A 8 14.27 10.74 -20.74
N LYS A 9 15.09 11.01 -19.73
CA LYS A 9 16.18 12.01 -19.78
C LYS A 9 17.47 11.47 -20.39
N CYS A 10 17.56 10.18 -20.72
CA CYS A 10 18.68 9.65 -21.50
C CYS A 10 18.82 10.45 -22.80
N GLU A 11 20.06 10.86 -23.09
CA GLU A 11 20.41 11.64 -24.29
C GLU A 11 20.16 10.85 -25.57
N CYS A 12 20.34 9.53 -25.53
CA CYS A 12 20.13 8.64 -26.67
C CYS A 12 19.00 7.64 -26.43
N ASP A 13 18.13 7.48 -27.43
CA ASP A 13 17.08 6.45 -27.42
C ASP A 13 17.66 5.03 -27.38
N LYS A 14 18.88 4.82 -27.89
CA LYS A 14 19.58 3.52 -27.79
C LYS A 14 19.88 3.15 -26.35
N ASP A 15 20.20 4.12 -25.50
CA ASP A 15 20.52 3.86 -24.09
C ASP A 15 19.27 3.44 -23.34
N ILE A 16 18.15 4.11 -23.60
CA ILE A 16 16.82 3.71 -23.11
C ILE A 16 16.53 2.25 -23.51
N MET A 17 16.79 1.89 -24.77
CA MET A 17 16.57 0.53 -25.26
C MET A 17 17.45 -0.51 -24.56
N ILE A 18 18.72 -0.18 -24.33
CA ILE A 18 19.66 -1.05 -23.63
C ILE A 18 19.23 -1.22 -22.17
N ILE A 19 18.89 -0.13 -21.49
CA ILE A 19 18.44 -0.14 -20.09
C ILE A 19 17.19 -1.01 -19.95
N ILE A 20 16.12 -0.77 -20.72
CA ILE A 20 14.90 -1.59 -20.63
C ILE A 20 15.19 -3.06 -20.92
N LYS A 21 16.05 -3.35 -21.91
CA LYS A 21 16.44 -4.73 -22.22
C LYS A 21 17.17 -5.39 -21.04
N LEU A 22 18.11 -4.69 -20.41
CA LEU A 22 18.84 -5.21 -19.25
C LEU A 22 17.92 -5.46 -18.06
N LEU A 23 16.98 -4.55 -17.80
CA LEU A 23 15.99 -4.68 -16.72
C LEU A 23 15.05 -5.87 -16.91
N LEU A 24 14.69 -6.17 -18.16
CA LEU A 24 13.89 -7.36 -18.50
C LEU A 24 14.70 -8.67 -18.48
N GLN A 25 16.03 -8.60 -18.47
CA GLN A 25 16.93 -9.77 -18.50
C GLN A 25 17.53 -10.12 -17.13
N THR A 26 17.33 -9.28 -16.11
CA THR A 26 17.91 -9.46 -14.77
C THR A 26 17.36 -10.65 -13.97
N ASP A 27 16.35 -11.36 -14.47
CA ASP A 27 15.71 -12.49 -13.77
C ASP A 27 16.56 -13.77 -13.68
N CYS A 28 17.75 -13.82 -14.28
CA CYS A 28 18.48 -15.09 -14.45
C CYS A 28 19.51 -15.48 -13.37
N SER A 29 19.85 -14.65 -12.36
CA SER A 29 21.03 -14.99 -11.52
C SER A 29 21.06 -14.52 -10.06
N THR A 30 20.07 -13.79 -9.55
CA THR A 30 20.17 -13.23 -8.19
C THR A 30 19.35 -14.03 -7.17
N VAL A 31 20.01 -14.40 -6.06
CA VAL A 31 19.39 -15.01 -4.86
C VAL A 31 18.32 -14.12 -4.24
N VAL A 32 18.30 -12.83 -4.61
CA VAL A 32 17.32 -11.83 -4.18
C VAL A 32 16.54 -11.32 -5.41
N PRO A 33 15.19 -11.33 -5.39
CA PRO A 33 14.40 -10.75 -6.47
C PRO A 33 14.60 -9.23 -6.54
N LEU A 34 15.17 -8.75 -7.64
CA LEU A 34 15.37 -7.33 -7.92
C LEU A 34 14.07 -6.72 -8.44
N LYS A 35 13.51 -5.76 -7.69
CA LYS A 35 12.33 -4.97 -8.09
C LYS A 35 12.76 -3.60 -8.58
N PHE A 36 12.30 -3.22 -9.77
CA PHE A 36 12.56 -1.92 -10.39
C PHE A 36 11.29 -1.06 -10.42
N PHE A 37 11.39 0.18 -9.98
CA PHE A 37 10.36 1.21 -10.15
C PHE A 37 10.91 2.25 -11.12
N ILE A 38 10.26 2.40 -12.29
CA ILE A 38 10.73 3.30 -13.35
C ILE A 38 9.74 4.45 -13.46
N THR A 39 10.23 5.68 -13.30
CA THR A 39 9.47 6.90 -13.60
C THR A 39 10.03 7.53 -14.87
N SER A 40 9.13 7.88 -15.79
CA SER A 40 9.50 8.43 -17.09
C SER A 40 8.34 9.23 -17.66
N ARG A 41 8.63 10.34 -18.34
CA ARG A 41 7.67 10.96 -19.27
C ARG A 41 7.45 10.05 -20.47
N PHE A 42 6.30 10.19 -21.13
CA PHE A 42 5.99 9.45 -22.33
C PHE A 42 7.06 9.71 -23.42
N LYS A 43 7.70 8.64 -23.89
CA LYS A 43 8.58 8.62 -25.06
C LYS A 43 8.24 7.39 -25.89
N LEU A 44 8.01 7.58 -27.19
CA LEU A 44 7.63 6.51 -28.12
C LEU A 44 8.58 5.29 -28.09
N PRO A 45 9.92 5.46 -28.00
CA PRO A 45 10.85 4.32 -27.86
C PRO A 45 10.57 3.43 -26.64
N ILE A 46 10.30 4.05 -25.48
CA ILE A 46 10.00 3.35 -24.22
C ILE A 46 8.74 2.50 -24.39
N HIS A 47 7.67 3.14 -24.89
CA HIS A 47 6.38 2.49 -25.08
C HIS A 47 6.45 1.30 -26.04
N LEU A 48 7.12 1.44 -27.18
CA LEU A 48 7.26 0.37 -28.17
C LEU A 48 8.00 -0.86 -27.60
N ARG A 49 9.01 -0.63 -26.76
CA ARG A 49 9.78 -1.73 -26.18
C ARG A 49 8.97 -2.52 -25.16
N PHE A 50 8.25 -1.83 -24.28
CA PHE A 50 7.36 -2.48 -23.33
C PHE A 50 6.16 -3.14 -24.03
N LYS A 51 5.69 -2.63 -25.17
CA LYS A 51 4.58 -3.23 -25.96
C LYS A 51 4.96 -4.60 -26.54
N GLY A 52 6.25 -4.82 -26.79
CA GLY A 52 6.82 -6.11 -27.19
C GLY A 52 6.93 -7.14 -26.07
N VAL A 53 6.72 -6.75 -24.81
CA VAL A 53 6.71 -7.67 -23.66
C VAL A 53 5.39 -8.46 -23.69
N GLN A 54 5.47 -9.78 -23.57
CA GLN A 54 4.27 -10.65 -23.60
C GLN A 54 3.44 -10.61 -22.31
N ASP A 55 3.85 -9.80 -21.35
CA ASP A 55 3.15 -9.61 -20.10
C ASP A 55 1.84 -8.84 -20.35
N LYS A 56 0.71 -9.48 -20.02
CA LYS A 56 -0.63 -8.90 -20.14
C LYS A 56 -0.79 -7.65 -19.28
N PHE A 57 -0.11 -7.57 -18.15
CA PHE A 57 -0.11 -6.43 -17.25
C PHE A 57 0.59 -5.22 -17.87
N ILE A 58 1.81 -5.43 -18.39
CA ILE A 58 2.57 -4.38 -19.08
C ILE A 58 1.79 -3.88 -20.30
N LYS A 59 1.18 -4.78 -21.09
CA LYS A 59 0.32 -4.40 -22.22
C LYS A 59 -0.88 -3.55 -21.79
N LYS A 60 -1.55 -3.88 -20.68
CA LYS A 60 -2.71 -3.13 -20.16
C LYS A 60 -2.29 -1.73 -19.68
N ILE A 61 -1.16 -1.60 -18.98
CA ILE A 61 -0.66 -0.28 -18.54
C ILE A 61 -0.28 0.58 -19.73
N LEU A 62 0.39 0.03 -20.74
CA LEU A 62 0.80 0.80 -21.93
C LEU A 62 -0.38 1.26 -22.77
N GLN A 63 -1.51 0.57 -22.75
CA GLN A 63 -2.72 1.01 -23.47
C GLN A 63 -3.30 2.31 -22.91
N HIS A 64 -2.93 2.69 -21.69
CA HIS A 64 -3.34 3.95 -21.09
C HIS A 64 -2.24 5.00 -21.35
N GLU A 65 -2.54 6.02 -22.15
CA GLU A 65 -1.63 7.13 -22.42
C GLU A 65 -1.56 8.05 -21.19
N ALA A 66 -0.69 7.70 -20.23
CA ALA A 66 -0.54 8.39 -18.95
C ALA A 66 0.00 9.83 -19.09
N TYR A 67 -0.85 10.77 -19.51
CA TYR A 67 -0.64 12.21 -19.35
C TYR A 67 -1.19 12.64 -17.99
N GLY A 68 -0.41 12.47 -16.93
CA GLY A 68 -0.71 13.04 -15.61
C GLY A 68 -1.92 12.45 -14.86
N ASP A 69 -2.67 11.58 -15.50
CA ASP A 69 -3.86 10.93 -14.98
C ASP A 69 -3.47 9.68 -14.17
N LEU A 70 -3.62 9.75 -12.85
CA LEU A 70 -3.19 8.70 -11.92
C LEU A 70 -4.04 7.43 -12.06
N ASP A 71 -5.30 7.59 -12.49
CA ASP A 71 -6.26 6.52 -12.74
C ASP A 71 -5.71 5.53 -13.76
N GLN A 72 -5.13 6.05 -14.82
CA GLN A 72 -4.53 5.28 -15.91
C GLN A 72 -3.33 4.43 -15.46
N ILE A 73 -2.69 4.82 -14.35
CA ILE A 73 -1.53 4.11 -13.80
C ILE A 73 -1.97 3.10 -12.74
N TYR A 74 -2.83 3.50 -11.81
CA TYR A 74 -3.16 2.69 -10.63
C TYR A 74 -4.39 1.81 -10.82
N LEU A 75 -5.42 2.28 -11.52
CA LEU A 75 -6.66 1.53 -11.69
C LEU A 75 -6.43 0.15 -12.36
N PRO A 76 -5.61 0.02 -13.43
CA PRO A 76 -5.34 -1.29 -14.01
C PRO A 76 -4.71 -2.30 -13.04
N VAL A 77 -3.91 -1.81 -12.09
CA VAL A 77 -3.27 -2.61 -11.04
C VAL A 77 -4.29 -3.08 -10.01
N LEU A 78 -5.18 -2.17 -9.60
CA LEU A 78 -6.24 -2.48 -8.63
C LEU A 78 -7.30 -3.42 -9.21
N GLU A 79 -7.73 -3.18 -10.45
CA GLU A 79 -8.66 -4.06 -11.16
C GLU A 79 -8.12 -5.48 -11.35
N GLN A 80 -6.79 -5.65 -11.44
CA GLN A 80 -6.18 -6.98 -11.51
C GLN A 80 -6.48 -7.80 -10.25
N MET A 81 -6.69 -7.16 -9.09
CA MET A 81 -7.00 -7.87 -7.84
C MET A 81 -8.36 -8.57 -7.89
N VAL A 82 -9.26 -8.08 -8.73
CA VAL A 82 -10.66 -8.52 -8.81
C VAL A 82 -11.00 -9.18 -10.16
N ASN A 83 -10.10 -9.10 -11.14
CA ASN A 83 -10.31 -9.64 -12.47
C ASN A 83 -10.53 -11.18 -12.43
N GLY A 84 -11.57 -11.65 -13.13
CA GLY A 84 -11.93 -13.06 -13.19
C GLY A 84 -12.62 -13.62 -11.94
N LEU A 85 -12.86 -12.81 -10.92
CA LEU A 85 -13.64 -13.20 -9.75
C LEU A 85 -15.14 -13.01 -10.00
N LYS A 86 -15.97 -13.81 -9.33
CA LYS A 86 -17.43 -13.61 -9.29
C LYS A 86 -17.77 -12.36 -8.48
N SER A 87 -18.90 -11.72 -8.76
CA SER A 87 -19.34 -10.46 -8.14
C SER A 87 -19.29 -10.46 -6.60
N THR A 88 -19.73 -11.54 -5.94
CA THR A 88 -19.67 -11.67 -4.49
C THR A 88 -18.23 -11.70 -3.96
N THR A 89 -17.35 -12.43 -4.64
CA THR A 89 -15.93 -12.51 -4.30
C THR A 89 -15.20 -11.20 -4.59
N GLN A 90 -15.57 -10.48 -5.65
CA GLN A 90 -15.04 -9.15 -5.97
C GLN A 90 -15.35 -8.16 -4.84
N SER A 91 -16.62 -8.07 -4.44
CA SER A 91 -17.04 -7.17 -3.35
C SER A 91 -16.29 -7.45 -2.05
N ASN A 92 -16.11 -8.73 -1.71
CA ASN A 92 -15.30 -9.13 -0.55
C ASN A 92 -13.83 -8.72 -0.70
N ALA A 93 -13.23 -8.92 -1.87
CA ALA A 93 -11.84 -8.56 -2.12
C ALA A 93 -11.62 -7.04 -2.05
N ILE A 94 -12.55 -6.25 -2.58
CA ILE A 94 -12.53 -4.78 -2.51
C ILE A 94 -12.72 -4.32 -1.07
N SER A 95 -13.63 -4.93 -0.33
CA SER A 95 -13.84 -4.61 1.09
C SER A 95 -12.59 -4.91 1.92
N GLU A 96 -11.96 -6.07 1.72
CA GLU A 96 -10.68 -6.42 2.36
C GLU A 96 -9.56 -5.43 1.96
N PHE A 97 -9.50 -5.04 0.69
CA PHE A 97 -8.56 -4.03 0.21
C PHE A 97 -8.76 -2.71 0.95
N LYS A 98 -9.99 -2.18 1.00
CA LYS A 98 -10.30 -0.91 1.66
C LYS A 98 -9.95 -0.94 3.14
N LEU A 99 -10.24 -2.05 3.82
CA LEU A 99 -9.88 -2.23 5.22
C LEU A 99 -8.36 -2.18 5.42
N ILE A 100 -7.60 -2.95 4.65
CA ILE A 100 -6.14 -3.05 4.84
C ILE A 100 -5.45 -1.76 4.40
N VAL A 101 -5.67 -1.35 3.14
CA VAL A 101 -4.99 -0.21 2.53
C VAL A 101 -5.48 1.08 3.15
N GLY A 102 -6.80 1.23 3.35
CA GLY A 102 -7.34 2.40 4.05
C GLY A 102 -6.75 2.56 5.45
N SER A 103 -6.54 1.46 6.19
CA SER A 103 -5.88 1.54 7.50
C SER A 103 -4.44 2.03 7.39
N ILE A 104 -3.65 1.49 6.46
CA ILE A 104 -2.25 1.91 6.26
C ILE A 104 -2.18 3.39 5.87
N ILE A 105 -3.12 3.85 5.03
CA ILE A 105 -3.25 5.23 4.56
C ILE A 105 -3.64 6.18 5.70
N THR A 106 -4.61 5.80 6.53
CA THR A 106 -5.22 6.68 7.55
C THR A 106 -4.37 6.77 8.84
N LEU A 107 -3.56 5.76 9.13
CA LEU A 107 -2.72 5.73 10.33
C LEU A 107 -1.57 6.72 10.23
N VAL A 108 -1.51 7.67 11.16
CA VAL A 108 -0.40 8.64 11.29
C VAL A 108 0.95 7.94 11.39
N ASN A 109 1.00 6.83 12.15
CA ASN A 109 2.16 5.96 12.25
C ASN A 109 1.86 4.64 11.52
N PRO A 110 2.42 4.41 10.32
CA PRO A 110 2.11 3.22 9.55
C PRO A 110 2.53 1.94 10.30
N LEU A 111 1.66 0.95 10.29
CA LEU A 111 1.88 -0.33 10.94
C LEU A 111 2.53 -1.35 10.01
N GLY A 112 3.23 -2.32 10.60
CA GLY A 112 3.64 -3.52 9.90
C GLY A 112 2.48 -4.49 9.69
N ALA A 113 2.73 -5.55 8.90
CA ALA A 113 1.75 -6.59 8.64
C ALA A 113 1.25 -7.29 9.93
N THR A 114 2.14 -7.56 10.89
CA THR A 114 1.77 -8.25 12.14
C THR A 114 0.84 -7.41 13.03
N PRO A 115 1.16 -6.14 13.36
CA PRO A 115 0.21 -5.28 14.08
C PRO A 115 -1.10 -5.03 13.33
N LEU A 116 -1.09 -4.95 11.99
CA LEU A 116 -2.31 -4.81 11.18
C LEU A 116 -3.24 -6.03 11.29
N VAL A 117 -2.68 -7.24 11.31
CA VAL A 117 -3.45 -8.48 11.52
C VAL A 117 -4.21 -8.41 12.84
N SER A 118 -3.52 -8.00 13.91
CA SER A 118 -4.13 -7.86 15.24
C SER A 118 -5.17 -6.74 15.28
N LEU A 119 -4.88 -5.59 14.70
CA LEU A 119 -5.78 -4.43 14.70
C LEU A 119 -7.06 -4.69 13.91
N LEU A 120 -6.94 -5.26 12.71
CA LEU A 120 -8.08 -5.43 11.82
C LEU A 120 -8.86 -6.72 12.08
N ASP A 121 -8.32 -7.62 12.91
CA ASP A 121 -8.88 -8.95 13.15
C ASP A 121 -9.07 -9.73 11.83
N ILE A 122 -8.05 -9.67 10.97
CA ILE A 122 -8.01 -10.34 9.65
C ILE A 122 -6.87 -11.35 9.68
N SER A 123 -7.11 -12.56 9.16
CA SER A 123 -6.06 -13.59 9.15
C SER A 123 -4.79 -13.14 8.42
N THR A 124 -3.64 -13.52 8.97
CA THR A 124 -2.31 -13.22 8.40
C THR A 124 -2.21 -13.59 6.93
N LYS A 125 -2.80 -14.72 6.53
CA LYS A 125 -2.83 -15.16 5.12
C LYS A 125 -3.57 -14.16 4.23
N LYS A 126 -4.74 -13.65 4.66
CA LYS A 126 -5.50 -12.67 3.89
C LYS A 126 -4.76 -11.34 3.77
N VAL A 127 -4.21 -10.83 4.88
CA VAL A 127 -3.43 -9.59 4.90
C VAL A 127 -2.23 -9.69 3.97
N ASN A 128 -1.42 -10.73 4.12
CA ASN A 128 -0.23 -10.93 3.28
C ASN A 128 -0.59 -11.12 1.81
N ASN A 129 -1.64 -11.87 1.48
CA ASN A 129 -2.07 -12.04 0.10
C ASN A 129 -2.46 -10.70 -0.54
N ARG A 130 -3.19 -9.84 0.18
CA ARG A 130 -3.62 -8.53 -0.33
C ARG A 130 -2.44 -7.57 -0.49
N LEU A 131 -1.57 -7.50 0.52
CA LEU A 131 -0.34 -6.72 0.45
C LEU A 131 0.56 -7.19 -0.69
N GLN A 132 0.66 -8.50 -0.92
CA GLN A 132 1.52 -9.05 -1.94
C GLN A 132 1.10 -8.62 -3.35
N MET A 133 -0.22 -8.52 -3.59
CA MET A 133 -0.77 -8.04 -4.86
C MET A 133 -0.51 -6.54 -5.10
N LEU A 134 -0.16 -5.79 -4.06
CA LEU A 134 0.12 -4.36 -4.10
C LEU A 134 1.62 -4.05 -3.93
N HIS A 135 2.50 -5.04 -4.00
CA HIS A 135 3.95 -4.83 -3.85
C HIS A 135 4.56 -3.85 -4.86
N SER A 136 3.89 -3.57 -5.98
CA SER A 136 4.32 -2.56 -6.96
C SER A 136 4.04 -1.13 -6.50
N VAL A 137 3.07 -0.94 -5.61
CA VAL A 137 2.60 0.38 -5.14
C VAL A 137 2.74 0.58 -3.62
N LEU A 138 3.18 -0.46 -2.91
CA LEU A 138 3.50 -0.45 -1.49
C LEU A 138 4.94 -0.86 -1.26
N ASN A 139 5.65 -0.12 -0.41
CA ASN A 139 6.91 -0.56 0.15
C ASN A 139 6.63 -1.45 1.37
N ILE A 140 6.68 -2.76 1.15
CA ILE A 140 6.43 -3.78 2.17
C ILE A 140 7.77 -4.35 2.64
N PRO A 141 8.14 -4.12 3.91
CA PRO A 141 9.41 -4.61 4.45
C PRO A 141 9.41 -6.14 4.61
N ILE A 142 10.62 -6.73 4.64
CA ILE A 142 10.81 -8.16 4.90
C ILE A 142 10.40 -8.50 6.34
N ASN A 143 10.73 -7.61 7.29
CA ASN A 143 10.28 -7.73 8.67
C ASN A 143 8.80 -7.37 8.77
N SER A 144 7.96 -8.30 9.21
CA SER A 144 6.51 -8.13 9.30
C SER A 144 6.06 -7.15 10.39
N THR A 145 6.93 -6.76 11.33
CA THR A 145 6.63 -5.70 12.31
C THR A 145 7.04 -4.31 11.85
N ALA A 146 7.89 -4.22 10.82
CA ALA A 146 8.33 -2.93 10.30
C ALA A 146 7.21 -2.23 9.52
N PRO A 147 7.11 -0.89 9.58
CA PRO A 147 6.06 -0.11 8.93
C PRO A 147 5.94 -0.36 7.42
N ILE A 148 4.72 -0.65 6.95
CA ILE A 148 4.41 -0.65 5.51
C ILE A 148 4.22 0.80 5.07
N ARG A 149 4.89 1.21 3.99
CA ARG A 149 4.81 2.58 3.47
C ARG A 149 4.13 2.62 2.11
N ILE A 150 3.35 3.68 1.91
CA ILE A 150 2.62 3.95 0.68
C ILE A 150 3.36 5.01 -0.12
N PHE A 151 3.35 4.90 -1.45
CA PHE A 151 3.81 6.00 -2.29
C PHE A 151 2.78 7.13 -2.26
N HIS A 152 3.20 8.34 -1.93
CA HIS A 152 2.34 9.52 -1.74
C HIS A 152 1.29 9.70 -2.86
N LYS A 153 1.63 9.42 -4.12
CA LYS A 153 0.69 9.55 -5.25
C LYS A 153 -0.48 8.56 -5.22
N LEU A 154 -0.29 7.37 -4.64
CA LEU A 154 -1.38 6.40 -4.46
C LEU A 154 -2.34 6.86 -3.35
N PHE A 155 -1.83 7.53 -2.31
CA PHE A 155 -2.64 8.08 -1.22
C PHE A 155 -3.66 9.08 -1.76
N ASP A 156 -3.20 10.05 -2.55
CA ASP A 156 -4.05 11.11 -3.12
C ASP A 156 -5.16 10.51 -3.99
N PHE A 157 -4.82 9.52 -4.84
CA PHE A 157 -5.77 8.81 -5.71
C PHE A 157 -6.84 8.01 -4.93
N LEU A 158 -6.49 7.41 -3.79
CA LEU A 158 -7.42 6.55 -3.05
C LEU A 158 -8.34 7.32 -2.10
N ILE A 159 -7.88 8.41 -1.49
CA ILE A 159 -8.70 9.20 -0.53
C ILE A 159 -9.40 10.38 -1.19
N TYR A 160 -8.74 11.09 -2.10
CA TYR A 160 -9.26 12.31 -2.71
C TYR A 160 -9.31 12.18 -4.24
N PRO A 161 -10.05 11.19 -4.79
CA PRO A 161 -10.21 11.08 -6.23
C PRO A 161 -10.87 12.36 -6.78
N ASP A 162 -10.53 12.75 -8.02
CA ASP A 162 -11.33 13.73 -8.73
C ASP A 162 -12.79 13.21 -8.78
N PRO A 163 -13.82 14.07 -8.66
CA PRO A 163 -15.21 13.65 -8.81
C PRO A 163 -15.50 12.83 -10.08
N LYS A 164 -14.70 12.98 -11.13
CA LYS A 164 -14.79 12.19 -12.37
C LYS A 164 -14.17 10.79 -12.29
N ASP A 165 -13.33 10.57 -11.28
CA ASP A 165 -12.37 9.47 -11.13
C ASP A 165 -12.73 8.56 -9.94
N VAL A 166 -13.91 8.79 -9.33
CA VAL A 166 -14.45 7.97 -8.25
C VAL A 166 -14.66 6.54 -8.74
N ASN A 167 -13.94 5.61 -8.11
CA ASN A 167 -13.97 4.19 -8.46
C ASN A 167 -14.25 3.31 -7.22
N GLU A 168 -14.44 2.02 -7.46
CA GLU A 168 -14.80 1.07 -6.40
C GLU A 168 -13.73 0.89 -5.33
N PHE A 169 -12.47 1.29 -5.57
CA PHE A 169 -11.35 1.16 -4.64
C PHE A 169 -11.15 2.38 -3.73
N CYS A 170 -11.84 3.49 -3.98
CA CYS A 170 -11.73 4.70 -3.16
C CYS A 170 -12.06 4.41 -1.68
N VAL A 171 -11.27 5.00 -0.80
CA VAL A 171 -11.32 4.84 0.65
C VAL A 171 -11.95 6.09 1.24
N ASP A 172 -13.03 5.91 2.01
CA ASP A 172 -13.57 6.97 2.85
C ASP A 172 -12.69 7.10 4.11
N GLU A 173 -11.90 8.18 4.18
CA GLU A 173 -11.00 8.48 5.28
C GLU A 173 -11.74 8.53 6.62
N LYS A 174 -12.90 9.19 6.67
CA LYS A 174 -13.65 9.39 7.90
C LYS A 174 -14.24 8.08 8.40
N ALA A 175 -14.83 7.28 7.51
CA ALA A 175 -15.34 5.97 7.85
C ALA A 175 -14.22 5.03 8.32
N THR A 176 -13.06 5.08 7.66
CA THR A 176 -11.89 4.28 8.01
C THR A 176 -11.31 4.68 9.36
N TYR A 177 -11.19 5.98 9.63
CA TYR A 177 -10.76 6.50 10.94
C TYR A 177 -11.67 6.01 12.06
N MET A 178 -12.99 6.11 11.89
CA MET A 178 -13.94 5.64 12.91
C MET A 178 -13.85 4.14 13.13
N MET A 179 -13.67 3.35 12.07
CA MET A 179 -13.42 1.92 12.17
C MET A 179 -12.10 1.63 12.93
N LEU A 180 -11.03 2.38 12.69
CA LEU A 180 -9.75 2.19 13.38
C LEU A 180 -9.88 2.47 14.88
N VAL A 181 -10.60 3.53 15.25
CA VAL A 181 -10.87 3.86 16.66
C VAL A 181 -11.61 2.72 17.34
N ASP A 182 -12.68 2.20 16.72
CA ASP A 182 -13.44 1.06 17.26
C ASP A 182 -12.55 -0.17 17.45
N ARG A 183 -11.75 -0.52 16.43
CA ARG A 183 -10.81 -1.65 16.49
C ARG A 183 -9.75 -1.50 17.59
N CYS A 184 -9.20 -0.31 17.76
CA CYS A 184 -8.26 0.00 18.85
C CYS A 184 -8.93 -0.19 20.22
N LEU A 185 -10.15 0.32 20.40
CA LEU A 185 -10.89 0.17 21.65
C LEU A 185 -11.21 -1.29 21.94
N MET A 186 -11.65 -2.05 20.94
CA MET A 186 -11.91 -3.48 21.06
C MET A 186 -10.65 -4.24 21.45
N LEU A 187 -9.50 -3.94 20.81
CA LEU A 187 -8.22 -4.53 21.18
C LEU A 187 -7.88 -4.22 22.64
N LEU A 188 -7.91 -2.95 23.03
CA LEU A 188 -7.56 -2.52 24.39
C LEU A 188 -8.47 -3.14 25.46
N PHE A 189 -9.76 -3.30 25.14
CA PHE A 189 -10.75 -3.87 26.04
C PHE A 189 -10.62 -5.40 26.16
N TYR A 190 -10.59 -6.13 25.04
CA TYR A 190 -10.57 -7.60 25.05
C TYR A 190 -9.22 -8.21 25.44
N SER A 191 -8.12 -7.50 25.21
CA SER A 191 -6.79 -7.93 25.65
C SER A 191 -6.54 -7.71 27.15
N GLY A 192 -7.42 -6.99 27.84
CA GLY A 192 -7.24 -6.63 29.25
C GLY A 192 -6.17 -5.57 29.49
N TYR A 193 -5.65 -4.90 28.44
CA TYR A 193 -4.72 -3.77 28.60
C TYR A 193 -5.42 -2.54 29.20
N LEU A 194 -6.70 -2.33 28.89
CA LEU A 194 -7.50 -1.28 29.51
C LEU A 194 -8.12 -1.82 30.81
N LYS A 195 -7.60 -1.36 31.94
CA LYS A 195 -8.14 -1.63 33.27
C LYS A 195 -8.40 -0.33 34.01
N GLN A 196 -9.39 -0.35 34.90
CA GLN A 196 -9.55 0.75 35.85
C GLN A 196 -8.26 0.89 36.65
N ASP A 197 -7.80 2.13 36.82
CA ASP A 197 -6.53 2.42 37.48
C ASP A 197 -5.33 1.76 36.79
N ILE A 198 -5.09 2.17 35.52
CA ILE A 198 -3.98 1.67 34.68
C ILE A 198 -2.64 1.71 35.44
N CYS A 199 -2.41 2.77 36.20
CA CYS A 199 -1.19 3.02 36.96
C CYS A 199 -1.20 2.44 38.39
N GLY A 200 -2.30 1.86 38.87
CA GLY A 200 -2.38 1.27 40.21
C GLY A 200 -2.32 2.29 41.36
N LEU A 201 -2.77 3.52 41.14
CA LEU A 201 -2.71 4.64 42.09
C LEU A 201 -3.75 4.54 43.22
N GLY A 202 -4.72 3.64 43.12
CA GLY A 202 -5.70 3.30 44.16
C GLY A 202 -6.82 4.34 44.36
N ALA A 203 -6.50 5.63 44.43
CA ALA A 203 -7.47 6.70 44.67
C ALA A 203 -7.50 7.73 43.51
N PRO A 204 -8.69 8.11 43.02
CA PRO A 204 -8.83 9.25 42.13
C PRO A 204 -8.41 10.53 42.87
N GLY A 205 -7.42 11.26 42.34
CA GLY A 205 -6.86 12.47 42.95
C GLY A 205 -5.47 12.31 43.60
N THR A 206 -4.78 11.18 43.37
CA THR A 206 -3.37 11.01 43.75
C THR A 206 -2.51 12.14 43.16
N SER A 207 -1.78 12.88 44.01
CA SER A 207 -0.92 13.99 43.57
C SER A 207 0.14 13.51 42.59
N CYS A 208 0.36 14.25 41.49
CA CYS A 208 1.40 13.94 40.50
C CYS A 208 2.81 13.81 41.11
N THR A 209 3.08 14.44 42.26
CA THR A 209 4.35 14.29 42.99
C THR A 209 4.56 12.90 43.59
N ASN A 210 3.48 12.16 43.81
CA ASN A 210 3.48 10.83 44.42
C ASN A 210 3.36 9.73 43.36
N VAL A 211 3.27 10.09 42.08
CA VAL A 211 3.30 9.17 40.95
C VAL A 211 4.74 9.04 40.49
N ASP A 212 5.25 7.81 40.43
CA ASP A 212 6.58 7.54 39.89
C ASP A 212 6.64 8.02 38.44
N GLN A 213 7.64 8.86 38.11
CA GLN A 213 7.82 9.38 36.76
C GLN A 213 8.03 8.25 35.73
N GLN A 214 8.49 7.07 36.15
CA GLN A 214 8.62 5.92 35.27
C GLN A 214 7.27 5.28 34.87
N MET A 215 6.18 5.60 35.58
CA MET A 215 4.82 5.16 35.23
C MET A 215 4.12 6.04 34.19
N ILE A 216 4.65 7.24 33.93
CA ILE A 216 4.10 8.21 32.97
C ILE A 216 5.04 8.27 31.76
N ASN A 217 4.99 7.25 30.89
CA ASN A 217 5.72 7.24 29.61
C ASN A 217 4.74 7.16 28.44
#